data_AF-A0A1Y2K3J1-F1
#
_entry.id   AF-A0A1Y2K3J1-F1
#
_cell.length_a   1.000
_cell.length_b   1.000
_cell.length_c   1.000
_cell.angle_alpha   90.00
_cell.angle_beta   90.00
_cell.angle_gamma   90.00
#
_symmetry.space_group_name_H-M   'P 1'
#
loop_
_entity.id
_entity.type
_entity.pdbx_description
1 polymer ?
#
loop_
_entity_poly.entity_id
_entity_poly.type
_entity_poly.pdbx_seq_one_letter_code
_entity_poly.pdbx_strand_id
1 'polypeptide(L)' 'MGDMHPVVAFLEAGEHRICHCGESETFPVCDGEQDASACRKAAVITVDKDKYVPICQCGRSSSMPVCDGRHGYAE' A
#
# COMPACT_ATOMS: atom_id res chain seq x y z
N MET A 1 19.14 -8.13 1.29
CA MET A 1 18.36 -7.15 0.52
C MET A 1 16.95 -7.72 0.48
N GLY A 2 16.06 -7.16 1.29
CA GLY A 2 14.81 -7.83 1.67
C GLY A 2 13.87 -8.00 0.48
N ASP A 3 13.26 -9.17 0.43
CA ASP A 3 12.13 -9.56 -0.40
C ASP A 3 11.04 -8.48 -0.38
N MET A 4 11.07 -7.53 -1.32
CA MET A 4 10.05 -6.47 -1.44
C MET A 4 8.79 -7.01 -2.15
N HIS A 5 8.25 -8.10 -1.62
CA HIS A 5 7.00 -8.67 -2.09
C HIS A 5 5.81 -7.78 -1.70
N PRO A 6 4.79 -7.66 -2.57
CA PRO A 6 3.58 -6.95 -2.22
C PRO A 6 2.88 -7.64 -1.05
N VAL A 7 2.29 -6.86 -0.14
CA VAL A 7 1.40 -7.42 0.88
C VAL A 7 0.00 -7.50 0.31
N VAL A 8 -0.68 -8.62 0.50
CA VAL A 8 -2.08 -8.76 0.10
C VAL A 8 -2.94 -8.31 1.28
N ALA A 9 -3.60 -7.17 1.14
CA ALA A 9 -4.50 -6.62 2.14
C ALA A 9 -5.95 -6.95 1.76
N PHE A 10 -6.76 -7.41 2.72
CA PHE A 10 -8.20 -7.48 2.53
C PHE A 10 -8.79 -6.09 2.77
N LEU A 11 -9.38 -5.51 1.72
CA LEU A 11 -10.01 -4.19 1.77
C LEU A 11 -11.51 -4.36 1.55
N GLU A 12 -12.30 -3.89 2.50
CA GLU A 12 -13.76 -3.84 2.41
C GLU A 12 -14.23 -2.74 1.44
N ALA A 13 -15.49 -2.78 1.04
CA ALA A 13 -16.10 -1.73 0.23
C ALA A 13 -15.97 -0.38 0.95
N GLY A 14 -15.23 0.56 0.35
CA GLY A 14 -14.92 1.84 0.98
C GLY A 14 -13.61 2.46 0.51
N GLU A 15 -13.30 3.61 1.08
CA GLU A 15 -12.05 4.33 0.87
C GLU A 15 -11.03 3.92 1.95
N HIS A 16 -9.87 3.42 1.52
CA HIS A 16 -8.77 3.02 2.40
C HIS A 16 -7.52 3.82 2.08
N ARG A 17 -6.76 4.19 3.12
CA ARG A 17 -5.48 4.90 2.97
C ARG A 17 -4.34 3.93 3.15
N ILE A 18 -3.52 3.80 2.13
CA ILE A 18 -2.43 2.85 2.13
C ILE A 18 -1.12 3.57 2.45
N CYS A 19 -0.44 3.08 3.47
CA CYS A 19 0.84 3.63 3.90
C CYS A 19 1.91 3.38 2.83
N HIS A 20 2.68 4.43 2.53
CA HIS A 20 3.83 4.33 1.64
C HIS A 20 5.13 4.91 2.23
N CYS A 21 5.09 5.45 3.45
CA CYS A 21 6.29 5.95 4.13
C CYS A 21 7.10 4.83 4.80
N GLY A 22 6.51 3.65 5.03
CA GLY A 22 7.15 2.54 5.76
C GLY A 22 7.23 2.77 7.28
N GLU A 23 6.59 3.82 7.78
CA GLU A 23 6.58 4.19 9.22
C GLU A 23 5.26 3.81 9.93
N SER A 24 4.31 3.19 9.24
CA SER A 24 3.05 2.76 9.87
C SER A 24 3.22 1.45 10.62
N GLU A 25 2.81 1.41 11.88
CA GLU A 25 2.74 0.18 12.69
C GLU A 25 1.61 -0.76 12.21
N THR A 26 0.55 -0.20 11.63
CA THR A 26 -0.60 -0.93 11.06
C THR A 26 -0.47 -1.16 9.56
N PHE A 27 0.77 -1.37 9.10
CA PHE A 27 1.05 -1.71 7.71
C PHE A 27 0.15 -2.86 7.23
N PRO A 28 -0.54 -2.77 6.08
CA PRO A 28 -0.40 -1.78 4.99
C PRO A 28 -1.22 -0.49 5.07
N VAL A 29 -2.05 -0.31 6.10
CA VAL A 29 -2.91 0.87 6.23
C VAL A 29 -2.10 2.02 6.85
N CYS A 30 -2.32 3.28 6.44
CA CYS A 30 -1.75 4.43 7.14
C CYS A 30 -2.66 4.76 8.33
N ASP A 31 -2.14 4.61 9.55
CA ASP A 31 -2.87 4.94 10.79
C ASP A 31 -3.04 6.45 11.00
N GLY A 32 -2.31 7.28 10.23
CA GLY A 32 -2.41 8.73 10.29
C GLY A 32 -1.86 9.35 11.57
N GLU A 33 -1.19 8.57 12.43
CA GLU A 33 -0.60 9.05 13.69
C GLU A 33 0.59 10.00 13.49
N GLN A 34 1.29 9.91 12.36
CA GLN A 34 2.32 10.88 12.01
C GLN A 34 1.70 12.09 11.31
N ASP A 35 2.17 13.29 11.68
CA ASP A 35 1.85 14.57 11.06
C ASP A 35 1.55 14.38 9.57
N ALA A 36 0.36 14.77 9.11
CA ALA A 36 -0.15 14.49 7.76
C ALA A 36 0.84 14.88 6.63
N SER A 37 1.86 15.66 6.96
CA SER A 37 3.04 16.00 6.17
C SER A 37 3.99 14.84 5.85
N ALA A 38 4.14 13.83 6.72
CA ALA A 38 5.03 12.66 6.52
C ALA A 38 4.34 11.54 5.72
N CYS A 39 3.06 11.25 6.01
CA CYS A 39 2.24 10.32 5.21
C CYS A 39 1.70 11.00 3.92
N ARG A 40 2.25 12.14 3.45
CA ARG A 40 1.82 12.83 2.19
C ARG A 40 1.87 11.95 0.94
N LYS A 41 2.63 10.86 0.98
CA LYS A 41 2.71 9.85 -0.11
C LYS A 41 1.74 8.69 0.07
N ALA A 42 0.93 8.66 1.13
CA ALA A 42 -0.11 7.67 1.28
C ALA A 42 -1.06 7.78 0.08
N ALA A 43 -1.28 6.67 -0.60
CA ALA A 43 -2.19 6.64 -1.73
C ALA A 43 -3.55 6.14 -1.25
N VAL A 44 -4.59 6.83 -1.71
CA VAL A 44 -5.98 6.52 -1.38
C VAL A 44 -6.50 5.55 -2.43
N ILE A 45 -7.11 4.44 -1.98
CA ILE A 45 -7.77 3.48 -2.86
C ILE A 45 -9.23 3.33 -2.45
N THR A 46 -10.11 3.47 -3.43
CA THR A 46 -11.53 3.18 -3.25
C THR A 46 -11.82 1.81 -3.82
N VAL A 47 -12.46 0.98 -3.01
CA VAL A 47 -12.84 -0.38 -3.35
C VAL A 47 -14.36 -0.46 -3.36
N ASP A 48 -14.95 -0.92 -4.46
CA ASP A 48 -16.42 -1.02 -4.61
C ASP A 48 -17.01 -2.20 -3.80
N LYS A 49 -16.24 -3.27 -3.63
CA LYS A 49 -16.63 -4.50 -2.94
C LYS A 49 -15.45 -5.14 -2.24
N ASP A 50 -15.69 -5.81 -1.14
CA ASP A 50 -14.68 -6.55 -0.39
C ASP A 50 -13.79 -7.40 -1.32
N LYS A 51 -12.49 -7.13 -1.30
CA LYS A 51 -11.53 -7.83 -2.14
C LYS A 51 -10.13 -7.79 -1.54
N TYR A 52 -9.36 -8.82 -1.89
CA TYR A 52 -7.93 -8.83 -1.65
C TYR A 52 -7.21 -7.97 -2.68
N VAL A 53 -6.43 -7.01 -2.20
CA VAL A 53 -5.65 -6.09 -3.04
C VAL A 53 -4.17 -6.27 -2.73
N PRO A 54 -3.33 -6.57 -3.74
CA PRO A 54 -1.89 -6.58 -3.56
C PRO A 54 -1.40 -5.13 -3.46
N ILE A 55 -0.93 -4.74 -2.30
CA ILE A 55 -0.40 -3.41 -2.02
C ILE A 55 1.09 -3.36 -2.35
N CYS A 56 1.47 -2.33 -3.09
CA CYS A 56 2.85 -2.07 -3.48
C CYS A 56 3.66 -1.53 -2.28
N GLN A 57 4.73 -2.24 -1.93
CA GLN A 57 5.69 -1.77 -0.92
C GLN A 57 6.97 -1.18 -1.51
N CYS A 58 7.29 -1.52 -2.77
CA CYS A 58 8.56 -1.14 -3.39
C CYS A 58 8.61 0.31 -3.90
N GLY A 59 7.48 0.99 -3.99
CA GLY A 59 7.36 2.37 -4.51
C GLY A 59 7.64 2.54 -6.00
N ARG A 60 7.72 1.43 -6.74
CA ARG A 60 7.99 1.42 -8.19
C ARG A 60 6.75 1.21 -9.05
N SER A 61 5.60 0.91 -8.41
CA SER A 61 4.36 0.64 -9.14
C SER A 61 3.85 1.90 -9.84
N SER A 62 3.37 1.74 -11.07
CA SER A 62 2.64 2.81 -11.76
C SER A 62 1.17 2.90 -11.36
N SER A 63 0.64 1.86 -10.69
CA SER A 63 -0.75 1.78 -10.25
C SER A 63 -0.89 1.94 -8.73
N MET A 64 -0.01 2.74 -8.13
CA MET A 64 -0.01 3.02 -6.70
C MET A 64 -1.41 3.39 -6.17
N PRO A 65 -1.87 2.80 -5.05
CA PRO A 65 -1.13 1.94 -4.11
C PRO A 65 -1.03 0.45 -4.48
N VAL A 66 -1.62 0.01 -5.59
CA VAL A 66 -1.68 -1.40 -5.99
C VAL A 66 -0.35 -1.84 -6.60
N CYS A 67 0.07 -3.07 -6.33
CA CYS A 67 1.23 -3.68 -6.97
C CYS A 67 0.89 -4.11 -8.40
N ASP A 68 1.69 -3.65 -9.36
CA ASP A 68 1.61 -3.98 -10.78
C ASP A 68 2.74 -4.91 -11.25
N GLY A 69 3.51 -5.50 -10.32
CA GLY A 69 4.62 -6.41 -10.62
C GLY A 69 5.96 -5.73 -10.92
N ARG A 70 6.05 -4.39 -10.90
CA ARG A 70 7.30 -3.65 -11.13
C ARG A 70 8.37 -3.81 -10.03
N HIS A 71 8.05 -4.47 -8.92
CA HIS A 71 9.04 -4.81 -7.89
C HIS A 71 10.12 -5.77 -8.42
N GLY A 72 9.89 -6.38 -9.58
CA GLY A 72 10.78 -7.35 -10.21
C GLY A 72 10.32 -8.77 -9.88
N TYR A 73 10.52 -9.68 -10.82
CA TYR A 73 10.49 -11.11 -10.50
C TYR A 73 11.74 -11.39 -9.69
N ALA A 74 11.59 -11.72 -8.41
CA ALA A 74 12.65 -12.43 -7.71
C ALA A 74 12.67 -13.84 -8.32
N GLU A 75 13.75 -14.15 -9.03
CA GLU A 75 14.07 -15.51 -9.47
C GLU A 75 14.57 -16.34 -8.29
#